data_AF-A0A0F7KMT6-F1
#
_entry.id   AF-A0A0F7KMT6-F1
#
_cell.length_a   1.000
_cell.length_b   1.000
_cell.length_c   1.000
_cell.angle_alpha   90.00
_cell.angle_beta   90.00
_cell.angle_gamma   90.00
#
_symmetry.space_group_name_H-M   'P 1'
#
loop_
_entity.id
_entity.type
_entity.pdbx_description
1 polymer ?
#
loop_
_entity_poly.entity_id
_entity_poly.type
_entity_poly.pdbx_seq_one_letter_code
_entity_poly.pdbx_strand_id
1 'polypeptide(L)'
;FPDSKADLFAMFMQNAFSLLKENGFNAQVNMQSWMFLSSYEALRNWLLDNKTFITMAHLGARAFGQISGEVVQTTAWVIKNQHSERYQPVFFRLIDGREEVKKSDLLLRKNIFDKFTQHDFKNIPGMPIAYWIDLPSLLSFRHHKKLGEKIALKAGMSTGDNIKFQRYWYEVSIKKTLITNKESNTKIDIHNIKWFPCSSGGEYRKWYGNNEIVVNWENNGYEIRNFKFENGKTRSAVRNDEYYFREGITWSKISQGNFCVRYRPKGFVFDDTGRCGFSNNKM
;
A
#
# COMPACT_ATOMS: atom_id res chain seq x y z
N PHE A 1 -26.45 -14.41 6.11
CA PHE A 1 -25.38 -14.02 5.18
C PHE A 1 -24.07 -13.71 5.93
N PRO A 2 -23.43 -14.70 6.59
CA PRO A 2 -22.21 -14.47 7.36
C PRO A 2 -21.04 -13.98 6.49
N ASP A 3 -20.94 -14.47 5.24
CA ASP A 3 -19.84 -14.17 4.33
C ASP A 3 -19.93 -12.80 3.67
N SER A 4 -21.15 -12.23 3.56
CA SER A 4 -21.45 -11.02 2.79
C SER A 4 -22.07 -9.87 3.61
N LYS A 5 -22.00 -9.95 4.93
CA LYS A 5 -22.55 -8.95 5.87
C LYS A 5 -21.90 -7.56 5.84
N ALA A 6 -20.83 -7.37 5.07
CA ALA A 6 -20.05 -6.14 5.06
C ALA A 6 -20.79 -4.95 4.43
N ASP A 7 -21.71 -5.22 3.50
CA ASP A 7 -22.56 -4.22 2.86
C ASP A 7 -23.84 -4.89 2.33
N LEU A 8 -24.92 -4.12 2.19
CA LEU A 8 -26.18 -4.61 1.66
C LEU A 8 -26.06 -5.14 0.24
N PHE A 9 -25.30 -4.49 -0.66
CA PHE A 9 -25.16 -4.98 -2.04
C PHE A 9 -24.53 -6.38 -2.07
N ALA A 10 -23.62 -6.66 -1.14
CA ALA A 10 -22.94 -7.95 -1.04
C ALA A 10 -23.90 -9.06 -0.58
N MET A 11 -24.84 -8.75 0.32
CA MET A 11 -25.88 -9.70 0.70
C MET A 11 -26.77 -10.05 -0.50
N PHE A 12 -27.19 -9.07 -1.29
CA PHE A 12 -27.95 -9.31 -2.53
C PHE A 12 -27.12 -10.07 -3.58
N MET A 13 -25.82 -9.80 -3.66
CA MET A 13 -24.89 -10.54 -4.51
C MET A 13 -24.90 -12.04 -4.19
N GLN A 14 -24.81 -12.41 -2.92
CA GLN A 14 -24.85 -13.82 -2.51
C GLN A 14 -26.28 -14.40 -2.63
N ASN A 15 -27.30 -13.66 -2.19
CA ASN A 15 -28.69 -14.11 -2.18
C ASN A 15 -29.22 -14.43 -3.58
N ALA A 16 -28.89 -13.62 -4.59
CA ALA A 16 -29.39 -13.80 -5.96
C ALA A 16 -29.06 -15.20 -6.53
N PHE A 17 -27.97 -15.85 -6.13
CA PHE A 17 -27.65 -17.22 -6.56
C PHE A 17 -28.63 -18.28 -6.05
N SER A 18 -29.27 -18.05 -4.89
CA SER A 18 -30.31 -18.95 -4.36
C SER A 18 -31.60 -18.94 -5.19
N LEU A 19 -31.82 -17.88 -5.97
CA LEU A 19 -32.98 -17.71 -6.84
C LEU A 19 -32.76 -18.32 -8.24
N LEU A 20 -31.52 -18.72 -8.54
CA LEU A 20 -31.15 -19.26 -9.84
C LEU A 20 -31.31 -20.78 -9.88
N LYS A 21 -31.72 -21.28 -11.04
CA LYS A 21 -31.58 -22.70 -11.37
C LYS A 21 -30.10 -23.10 -11.41
N GLU A 22 -29.84 -24.40 -11.35
CA GLU A 22 -28.53 -24.96 -11.65
C GLU A 22 -28.07 -24.48 -13.03
N ASN A 23 -26.78 -24.17 -13.17
CA ASN A 23 -26.17 -23.60 -14.39
C ASN A 23 -26.67 -22.21 -14.83
N GLY A 24 -27.58 -21.58 -14.07
CA GLY A 24 -28.03 -20.22 -14.33
C GLY A 24 -26.91 -19.18 -14.18
N PHE A 25 -27.11 -17.99 -14.75
CA PHE A 25 -26.14 -16.89 -14.67
C PHE A 25 -26.70 -15.76 -13.81
N ASN A 26 -25.87 -15.25 -12.91
CA ASN A 26 -26.12 -14.04 -12.16
C ASN A 26 -25.31 -12.91 -12.80
N ALA A 27 -25.96 -11.79 -13.12
CA ALA A 27 -25.30 -10.60 -13.64
C ALA A 27 -25.71 -9.39 -12.82
N GLN A 28 -24.74 -8.64 -12.30
CA GLN A 28 -25.01 -7.49 -11.44
C GLN A 28 -24.02 -6.36 -11.70
N VAL A 29 -24.43 -5.16 -11.32
CA VAL A 29 -23.56 -3.98 -11.21
C VAL A 29 -23.45 -3.62 -9.74
N ASN A 30 -22.25 -3.76 -9.19
CA ASN A 30 -21.98 -3.51 -7.76
C ASN A 30 -20.83 -2.50 -7.62
N MET A 31 -20.60 -2.03 -6.38
CA MET A 31 -19.37 -1.30 -6.06
C MET A 31 -18.15 -2.22 -6.24
N GLN A 32 -17.00 -1.70 -6.66
CA GLN A 32 -15.80 -2.54 -6.88
C GLN A 32 -15.07 -2.95 -5.59
N SER A 33 -15.45 -2.39 -4.44
CA SER A 33 -14.77 -2.57 -3.16
C SER A 33 -14.67 -4.03 -2.73
N TRP A 34 -15.69 -4.85 -3.03
CA TRP A 34 -15.71 -6.28 -2.71
C TRP A 34 -14.61 -7.07 -3.40
N MET A 35 -14.05 -6.56 -4.50
CA MET A 35 -12.93 -7.22 -5.18
C MET A 35 -11.64 -7.17 -4.37
N PHE A 36 -11.49 -6.23 -3.43
CA PHE A 36 -10.19 -5.91 -2.80
C PHE A 36 -10.21 -5.85 -1.27
N LEU A 37 -11.25 -5.28 -0.67
CA LEU A 37 -11.23 -4.99 0.77
C LEU A 37 -11.32 -6.28 1.60
N SER A 38 -10.60 -6.33 2.72
CA SER A 38 -10.57 -7.48 3.62
C SER A 38 -11.95 -7.84 4.21
N SER A 39 -12.83 -6.85 4.37
CA SER A 39 -14.21 -7.07 4.84
C SER A 39 -15.03 -8.00 3.94
N TYR A 40 -14.63 -8.19 2.67
CA TYR A 40 -15.30 -9.08 1.71
C TYR A 40 -14.49 -10.35 1.40
N GLU A 41 -13.45 -10.66 2.17
CA GLU A 41 -12.63 -11.85 1.95
C GLU A 41 -13.45 -13.15 2.02
N ALA A 42 -14.35 -13.27 3.01
CA ALA A 42 -15.24 -14.42 3.13
C ALA A 42 -16.16 -14.57 1.90
N LEU A 43 -16.76 -13.46 1.42
CA LEU A 43 -17.57 -13.46 0.20
C LEU A 43 -16.75 -13.90 -1.03
N ARG A 44 -15.54 -13.36 -1.20
CA ARG A 44 -14.68 -13.74 -2.33
C ARG A 44 -14.34 -15.22 -2.28
N ASN A 45 -13.98 -15.74 -1.11
CA ASN A 45 -13.72 -17.17 -0.94
C ASN A 45 -14.95 -18.00 -1.33
N TRP A 46 -16.14 -17.63 -0.83
CA TRP A 46 -17.38 -18.31 -1.16
C TRP A 46 -17.67 -18.31 -2.67
N LEU A 47 -17.48 -17.18 -3.36
CA LEU A 47 -17.67 -17.09 -4.82
C LEU A 47 -16.67 -17.97 -5.58
N LEU A 48 -15.39 -17.93 -5.20
CA LEU A 48 -14.33 -18.69 -5.86
C LEU A 48 -14.47 -20.21 -5.67
N ASP A 49 -15.04 -20.63 -4.53
CA ASP A 49 -15.27 -22.05 -4.20
C ASP A 49 -16.56 -22.61 -4.82
N ASN A 50 -17.61 -21.78 -4.98
CA ASN A 50 -18.95 -22.29 -5.28
C ASN A 50 -19.49 -21.87 -6.66
N LYS A 51 -18.86 -20.89 -7.31
CA LYS A 51 -19.34 -20.26 -8.53
C LYS A 51 -18.23 -20.18 -9.58
N THR A 52 -18.59 -19.74 -10.79
CA THR A 52 -17.63 -19.53 -11.89
C THR A 52 -17.77 -18.11 -12.44
N PHE A 53 -16.74 -17.30 -12.29
CA PHE A 53 -16.60 -16.02 -12.97
C PHE A 53 -16.52 -16.26 -14.48
N ILE A 54 -17.42 -15.63 -15.24
CA ILE A 54 -17.45 -15.73 -16.69
C ILE A 54 -16.79 -14.51 -17.31
N THR A 55 -17.26 -13.33 -16.92
CA THR A 55 -16.72 -12.07 -17.40
C THR A 55 -16.96 -10.95 -16.41
N MET A 56 -16.16 -9.89 -16.48
CA MET A 56 -16.33 -8.70 -15.67
C MET A 56 -15.80 -7.46 -16.39
N ALA A 57 -16.62 -6.40 -16.41
CA ALA A 57 -16.21 -5.05 -16.73
C ALA A 57 -15.88 -4.31 -15.42
N HIS A 58 -14.61 -3.98 -15.22
CA HIS A 58 -14.14 -3.18 -14.09
C HIS A 58 -14.19 -1.70 -14.49
N LEU A 59 -15.28 -1.03 -14.14
CA LEU A 59 -15.61 0.30 -14.62
C LEU A 59 -14.98 1.42 -13.79
N GLY A 60 -14.67 1.21 -12.50
CA GLY A 60 -14.10 2.26 -11.67
C GLY A 60 -15.03 3.46 -11.50
N ALA A 61 -14.44 4.65 -11.31
CA ALA A 61 -15.18 5.89 -11.18
C ALA A 61 -15.81 6.34 -12.51
N ARG A 62 -16.81 7.23 -12.45
CA ARG A 62 -17.42 7.89 -13.62
C ARG A 62 -17.97 6.90 -14.67
N ALA A 63 -18.41 5.73 -14.19
CA ALA A 63 -19.08 4.73 -15.00
C ALA A 63 -20.46 5.21 -15.49
N PHE A 64 -21.12 6.05 -14.69
CA PHE A 64 -22.42 6.65 -14.96
C PHE A 64 -22.25 8.17 -14.99
N GLY A 65 -22.51 8.81 -16.13
CA GLY A 65 -22.30 10.24 -16.35
C GLY A 65 -23.17 11.15 -15.49
N GLN A 66 -24.26 10.61 -14.93
CA GLN A 66 -25.14 11.28 -13.98
C GLN A 66 -24.52 11.42 -12.58
N ILE A 67 -23.51 10.61 -12.24
CA ILE A 67 -22.85 10.65 -10.93
C ILE A 67 -21.61 11.54 -11.06
N SER A 68 -21.60 12.65 -10.31
CA SER A 68 -20.46 13.56 -10.29
C SER A 68 -19.31 13.02 -9.42
N GLY A 69 -18.08 13.30 -9.86
CA GLY A 69 -16.86 12.94 -9.13
C GLY A 69 -16.53 11.44 -9.16
N GLU A 70 -15.83 10.98 -8.12
CA GLU A 70 -15.35 9.60 -7.98
C GLU A 70 -15.97 8.88 -6.80
N VAL A 71 -17.14 9.36 -6.36
CA VAL A 71 -17.85 8.91 -5.16
C VAL A 71 -18.21 7.43 -5.25
N VAL A 72 -18.58 6.96 -6.45
CA VAL A 72 -18.95 5.57 -6.69
C VAL A 72 -17.99 4.97 -7.72
N GLN A 73 -17.37 3.86 -7.33
CA GLN A 73 -16.51 3.06 -8.20
C GLN A 73 -17.15 1.69 -8.40
N THR A 74 -17.44 1.32 -9.66
CA THR A 74 -18.30 0.17 -9.94
C THR A 74 -17.63 -0.91 -10.78
N THR A 75 -18.26 -2.07 -10.77
CA THR A 75 -17.96 -3.17 -11.68
C THR A 75 -19.25 -3.87 -12.06
N ALA A 76 -19.33 -4.32 -13.31
CA ALA A 76 -20.38 -5.20 -13.81
C ALA A 76 -19.78 -6.58 -14.07
N TRP A 77 -20.47 -7.65 -13.69
CA TRP A 77 -19.95 -9.01 -13.85
C TRP A 77 -21.04 -9.99 -14.21
N VAL A 78 -20.62 -11.13 -14.75
CA VAL A 78 -21.46 -12.31 -15.01
C VAL A 78 -20.78 -13.51 -14.34
N ILE A 79 -21.51 -14.20 -13.48
CA ILE A 79 -21.04 -15.37 -12.73
C ILE A 79 -22.06 -16.51 -12.91
N LYS A 80 -21.58 -17.69 -13.28
CA LYS A 80 -22.40 -18.91 -13.40
C LYS A 80 -22.63 -19.54 -12.03
N ASN A 81 -23.86 -20.00 -11.77
CA ASN A 81 -24.28 -20.74 -10.59
C ASN A 81 -23.83 -22.22 -10.63
N GLN A 82 -22.55 -22.43 -10.90
CA GLN A 82 -21.85 -23.70 -10.88
C GLN A 82 -20.36 -23.41 -10.73
N HIS A 83 -19.62 -24.25 -10.01
CA HIS A 83 -18.18 -24.14 -9.93
C HIS A 83 -17.47 -24.85 -11.09
N SER A 84 -16.42 -24.23 -11.62
CA SER A 84 -15.51 -24.80 -12.60
C SER A 84 -14.10 -24.32 -12.28
N GLU A 85 -13.29 -25.23 -11.74
CA GLU A 85 -11.98 -24.92 -11.19
C GLU A 85 -11.02 -24.32 -12.24
N ARG A 86 -11.08 -24.82 -13.48
CA ARG A 86 -10.16 -24.46 -14.56
C ARG A 86 -10.71 -23.44 -15.53
N TYR A 87 -11.82 -22.78 -15.20
CA TYR A 87 -12.38 -21.77 -16.08
C TYR A 87 -11.47 -20.53 -16.12
N GLN A 88 -11.30 -19.98 -17.32
CA GLN A 88 -10.50 -18.79 -17.61
C GLN A 88 -11.42 -17.60 -17.89
N PRO A 89 -11.75 -16.80 -16.87
CA PRO A 89 -12.58 -15.61 -17.03
C PRO A 89 -11.93 -14.54 -17.91
N VAL A 90 -12.78 -13.74 -18.55
CA VAL A 90 -12.35 -12.55 -19.31
C VAL A 90 -12.71 -11.28 -18.55
N PHE A 91 -11.74 -10.42 -18.29
CA PHE A 91 -11.94 -9.14 -17.63
C PHE A 91 -11.67 -7.98 -18.60
N PHE A 92 -12.47 -6.92 -18.51
CA PHE A 92 -12.26 -5.67 -19.22
C PHE A 92 -11.92 -4.58 -18.21
N ARG A 93 -10.70 -4.03 -18.29
CA ARG A 93 -10.27 -2.94 -17.42
C ARG A 93 -10.63 -1.60 -18.04
N LEU A 94 -11.68 -0.97 -17.51
CA LEU A 94 -12.28 0.25 -18.06
C LEU A 94 -12.30 1.36 -17.01
N ILE A 95 -11.20 1.49 -16.26
CA ILE A 95 -11.12 2.44 -15.13
C ILE A 95 -10.84 3.88 -15.58
N ASP A 96 -10.30 4.06 -16.78
CA ASP A 96 -9.97 5.36 -17.35
C ASP A 96 -11.14 5.97 -18.15
N GLY A 97 -11.11 7.29 -18.32
CA GLY A 97 -12.11 8.02 -19.09
C GLY A 97 -13.48 8.17 -18.41
N ARG A 98 -14.45 8.66 -19.18
CA ARG A 98 -15.87 8.80 -18.80
C ARG A 98 -16.72 7.72 -19.48
N GLU A 99 -18.00 7.67 -19.15
CA GLU A 99 -18.99 6.70 -19.67
C GLU A 99 -18.83 6.38 -21.17
N GLU A 100 -18.81 7.37 -22.06
CA GLU A 100 -18.71 7.12 -23.51
C GLU A 100 -17.39 6.45 -23.93
N VAL A 101 -16.28 6.81 -23.28
CA VAL A 101 -14.97 6.17 -23.53
C VAL A 101 -15.01 4.72 -23.06
N LYS A 102 -15.54 4.47 -21.86
CA LYS A 102 -15.66 3.11 -21.29
C LYS A 102 -16.56 2.23 -22.16
N LYS A 103 -17.68 2.77 -22.66
CA LYS A 103 -18.60 2.10 -23.58
C LYS A 103 -17.92 1.75 -24.90
N SER A 104 -17.23 2.71 -25.52
CA SER A 104 -16.48 2.51 -26.76
C SER A 104 -15.39 1.45 -26.59
N ASP A 105 -14.59 1.54 -25.52
CA ASP A 105 -13.50 0.60 -25.25
C ASP A 105 -14.02 -0.82 -24.95
N LEU A 106 -15.19 -0.95 -24.29
CA LEU A 106 -15.84 -2.25 -24.10
C LEU A 106 -16.30 -2.86 -25.43
N LEU A 107 -16.97 -2.08 -26.29
CA LEU A 107 -17.44 -2.52 -27.61
C LEU A 107 -16.26 -2.90 -28.53
N LEU A 108 -15.18 -2.14 -28.47
CA LEU A 108 -13.93 -2.39 -29.19
C LEU A 108 -13.05 -3.45 -28.52
N ARG A 109 -13.49 -4.03 -27.40
CA ARG A 109 -12.76 -5.09 -26.68
C ARG A 109 -11.34 -4.69 -26.30
N LYS A 110 -11.12 -3.44 -25.91
CA LYS A 110 -9.81 -2.97 -25.42
C LYS A 110 -9.59 -3.38 -23.97
N ASN A 111 -8.32 -3.37 -23.54
CA ASN A 111 -7.90 -3.63 -22.17
C ASN A 111 -8.45 -4.97 -21.61
N ILE A 112 -8.39 -6.02 -22.44
CA ILE A 112 -8.76 -7.39 -22.06
C ILE A 112 -7.66 -8.02 -21.20
N PHE A 113 -8.09 -8.72 -20.16
CA PHE A 113 -7.28 -9.57 -19.33
C PHE A 113 -7.95 -10.93 -19.21
N ASP A 114 -7.29 -11.95 -19.75
CA ASP A 114 -7.79 -13.31 -19.81
C ASP A 114 -6.69 -14.31 -19.44
N LYS A 115 -5.59 -13.89 -18.82
CA LYS A 115 -4.39 -14.74 -18.63
C LYS A 115 -4.51 -15.79 -17.52
N PHE A 116 -5.40 -15.58 -16.56
CA PHE A 116 -5.47 -16.39 -15.35
C PHE A 116 -6.78 -17.18 -15.28
N THR A 117 -6.67 -18.38 -14.73
CA THR A 117 -7.83 -19.15 -14.30
C THR A 117 -8.42 -18.56 -13.03
N GLN A 118 -9.69 -18.85 -12.74
CA GLN A 118 -10.29 -18.44 -11.48
C GLN A 118 -9.52 -18.95 -10.25
N HIS A 119 -9.00 -20.17 -10.33
CA HIS A 119 -8.25 -20.77 -9.23
C HIS A 119 -7.00 -19.95 -8.86
N ASP A 120 -6.39 -19.24 -9.82
CA ASP A 120 -5.18 -18.45 -9.58
C ASP A 120 -5.39 -17.35 -8.53
N PHE A 121 -6.60 -16.80 -8.40
CA PHE A 121 -6.90 -15.77 -7.38
C PHE A 121 -6.76 -16.29 -5.95
N LYS A 122 -6.87 -17.61 -5.73
CA LYS A 122 -6.64 -18.23 -4.42
C LYS A 122 -5.18 -18.18 -3.97
N ASN A 123 -4.24 -17.98 -4.91
CA ASN A 123 -2.82 -17.87 -4.59
C ASN A 123 -2.45 -16.53 -3.94
N ILE A 124 -3.33 -15.52 -4.03
CA ILE A 124 -3.09 -14.19 -3.47
C ILE A 124 -3.69 -14.13 -2.06
N PRO A 125 -2.93 -13.75 -1.01
CA PRO A 125 -3.48 -13.58 0.33
C PRO A 125 -4.67 -12.62 0.36
N GLY A 126 -5.76 -13.01 1.02
CA GLY A 126 -7.03 -12.27 1.00
C GLY A 126 -7.87 -12.47 -0.26
N MET A 127 -7.37 -13.26 -1.22
CA MET A 127 -8.02 -13.66 -2.46
C MET A 127 -8.67 -12.52 -3.25
N PRO A 128 -7.99 -11.36 -3.45
CA PRO A 128 -8.55 -10.29 -4.26
C PRO A 128 -8.70 -10.73 -5.74
N ILE A 129 -9.71 -10.19 -6.42
CA ILE A 129 -9.89 -10.41 -7.86
C ILE A 129 -8.96 -9.46 -8.65
N ALA A 130 -7.65 -9.67 -8.49
CA ALA A 130 -6.58 -8.84 -9.04
C ALA A 130 -6.14 -9.33 -10.43
N TYR A 131 -7.07 -9.41 -11.37
CA TYR A 131 -6.87 -10.00 -12.71
C TYR A 131 -5.78 -9.33 -13.56
N TRP A 132 -5.37 -8.11 -13.20
CA TRP A 132 -4.35 -7.33 -13.91
C TRP A 132 -2.93 -7.58 -13.42
N ILE A 133 -2.74 -8.40 -12.38
CA ILE A 133 -1.42 -8.75 -11.86
C ILE A 133 -0.58 -9.44 -12.95
N ASP A 134 0.74 -9.31 -12.91
CA ASP A 134 1.60 -10.09 -13.80
C ASP A 134 1.91 -11.49 -13.21
N LEU A 135 2.31 -12.43 -14.07
CA LEU A 135 2.64 -13.79 -13.65
C LEU A 135 3.78 -13.84 -12.61
N PRO A 136 4.89 -13.06 -12.74
CA PRO A 136 5.93 -13.02 -11.71
C PRO A 136 5.40 -12.60 -10.33
N SER A 137 4.54 -11.60 -10.26
CA SER A 137 3.95 -11.13 -9.01
C SER A 137 3.01 -12.18 -8.41
N LEU A 138 2.20 -12.85 -9.22
CA LEU A 138 1.36 -13.96 -8.77
C LEU A 138 2.21 -15.11 -8.19
N LEU A 139 3.25 -15.53 -8.92
CA LEU A 139 4.16 -16.59 -8.50
C LEU A 139 4.94 -16.23 -7.22
N SER A 140 5.19 -14.95 -6.99
CA SER A 140 5.87 -14.49 -5.76
C SER A 140 5.09 -14.86 -4.49
N PHE A 141 3.75 -14.82 -4.53
CA PHE A 141 2.92 -15.24 -3.40
C PHE A 141 2.97 -16.74 -3.14
N ARG A 142 3.23 -17.55 -4.17
CA ARG A 142 3.30 -19.00 -4.08
C ARG A 142 4.67 -19.50 -3.62
N HIS A 143 5.74 -18.87 -4.09
CA HIS A 143 7.10 -19.41 -3.95
C HIS A 143 7.97 -18.65 -2.95
N HIS A 144 7.53 -17.49 -2.46
CA HIS A 144 8.30 -16.69 -1.54
C HIS A 144 7.57 -16.42 -0.22
N LYS A 145 8.36 -16.35 0.84
CA LYS A 145 7.89 -15.99 2.19
C LYS A 145 7.67 -14.48 2.29
N LYS A 146 6.88 -14.06 3.28
CA LYS A 146 6.63 -12.63 3.52
C LYS A 146 7.93 -11.92 3.87
N LEU A 147 8.13 -10.72 3.32
CA LEU A 147 9.33 -9.91 3.59
C LEU A 147 9.53 -9.65 5.09
N GLY A 148 8.43 -9.47 5.82
CA GLY A 148 8.42 -9.26 7.27
C GLY A 148 8.98 -10.43 8.10
N GLU A 149 9.16 -11.61 7.51
CA GLU A 149 9.83 -12.74 8.19
C GLU A 149 11.35 -12.59 8.22
N LYS A 150 11.94 -11.80 7.30
CA LYS A 150 13.39 -11.60 7.17
C LYS A 150 13.86 -10.21 7.58
N ILE A 151 12.97 -9.22 7.47
CA ILE A 151 13.28 -7.80 7.67
C ILE A 151 12.28 -7.20 8.66
N ALA A 152 12.79 -6.52 9.68
CA ALA A 152 11.98 -5.69 10.55
C ALA A 152 11.55 -4.41 9.81
N LEU A 153 10.26 -4.34 9.45
CA LEU A 153 9.66 -3.15 8.81
C LEU A 153 9.14 -2.20 9.88
N LYS A 154 9.67 -0.97 9.93
CA LYS A 154 9.49 -0.03 11.05
C LYS A 154 9.04 1.36 10.59
N ALA A 155 8.28 2.01 11.46
CA ALA A 155 7.89 3.42 11.36
C ALA A 155 8.66 4.23 12.40
N GLY A 156 9.15 5.41 12.01
CA GLY A 156 9.95 6.25 12.89
C GLY A 156 9.11 7.20 13.73
N MET A 157 9.75 8.30 14.13
CA MET A 157 9.09 9.35 14.92
C MET A 157 8.00 10.10 14.15
N SER A 158 7.01 10.60 14.89
CA SER A 158 6.20 11.74 14.49
C SER A 158 6.66 12.94 15.31
N THR A 159 7.17 13.99 14.68
CA THR A 159 7.74 15.17 15.39
C THR A 159 6.66 16.00 16.10
N GLY A 160 5.42 15.93 15.62
CA GLY A 160 4.32 16.80 16.07
C GLY A 160 4.37 18.20 15.48
N ASP A 161 5.53 18.64 14.99
CA ASP A 161 5.77 19.92 14.33
C ASP A 161 7.03 19.85 13.46
N ASN A 162 6.87 19.57 12.16
CA ASN A 162 8.00 19.45 11.25
C ASN A 162 8.72 20.80 11.08
N ILE A 163 8.01 21.92 11.10
CA ILE A 163 8.61 23.27 10.97
C ILE A 163 9.49 23.58 12.18
N LYS A 164 9.21 23.04 13.36
CA LYS A 164 10.10 23.19 14.52
C LYS A 164 11.30 22.25 14.47
N PHE A 165 11.08 20.98 14.11
CA PHE A 165 12.05 19.93 14.37
C PHE A 165 12.81 19.40 13.15
N GLN A 166 12.38 19.70 11.93
CA GLN A 166 13.04 19.26 10.70
C GLN A 166 13.54 20.44 9.87
N ARG A 167 14.70 20.30 9.27
CA ARG A 167 15.31 21.28 8.36
C ARG A 167 15.93 20.56 7.18
N TYR A 168 16.14 21.28 6.09
CA TYR A 168 17.14 20.85 5.13
C TYR A 168 18.54 21.00 5.74
N TRP A 169 19.46 20.07 5.43
CA TRP A 169 20.80 20.06 6.01
C TRP A 169 21.57 21.38 5.77
N TYR A 170 21.27 22.08 4.67
CA TYR A 170 21.89 23.35 4.30
C TYR A 170 21.26 24.58 4.98
N GLU A 171 20.14 24.43 5.70
CA GLU A 171 19.51 25.52 6.47
C GLU A 171 20.14 25.70 7.87
N VAL A 172 20.96 24.73 8.30
CA VAL A 172 21.49 24.66 9.67
C VAL A 172 23.00 24.71 9.69
N SER A 173 23.56 25.08 10.84
CA SER A 173 25.01 25.11 11.01
C SER A 173 25.61 23.72 10.88
N ILE A 174 26.52 23.54 9.91
CA ILE A 174 27.29 22.31 9.70
C ILE A 174 28.02 21.86 10.99
N LYS A 175 28.47 22.81 11.82
CA LYS A 175 29.15 22.52 13.10
C LYS A 175 28.25 21.81 14.11
N LYS A 176 26.92 21.95 13.98
CA LYS A 176 25.91 21.32 14.85
C LYS A 176 25.19 20.16 14.17
N THR A 177 25.68 19.68 13.02
CA THR A 177 25.06 18.64 12.21
C THR A 177 25.94 17.39 12.17
N LEU A 178 25.35 16.21 12.39
CA LEU A 178 26.05 14.94 12.24
C LEU A 178 26.31 14.67 10.76
N ILE A 179 27.58 14.52 10.38
CA ILE A 179 28.01 14.09 9.05
C ILE A 179 28.45 12.63 9.13
N THR A 180 27.67 11.74 8.51
CA THR A 180 27.79 10.27 8.71
C THR A 180 28.86 9.58 7.87
N ASN A 181 29.64 10.34 7.08
CA ASN A 181 30.59 9.81 6.09
C ASN A 181 32.07 10.17 6.36
N LYS A 182 32.41 10.61 7.58
CA LYS A 182 33.81 10.86 7.93
C LYS A 182 34.49 9.58 8.40
N GLU A 183 35.25 8.96 7.50
CA GLU A 183 36.49 8.27 7.86
C GLU A 183 37.45 9.32 8.43
N SER A 184 37.35 9.68 9.71
CA SER A 184 38.41 10.47 10.33
C SER A 184 38.48 10.24 11.83
N ASN A 185 39.71 10.06 12.32
CA ASN A 185 40.18 9.99 13.71
C ASN A 185 39.77 11.18 14.61
N THR A 186 38.78 11.98 14.22
CA THR A 186 38.17 13.04 15.03
C THR A 186 36.99 12.45 15.79
N LYS A 187 37.14 12.29 17.11
CA LYS A 187 36.01 12.02 18.02
C LYS A 187 34.96 13.13 17.81
N ILE A 188 33.84 12.80 17.18
CA ILE A 188 32.69 13.70 17.11
C ILE A 188 32.18 13.85 18.54
N ASP A 189 32.23 15.06 19.08
CA ASP A 189 31.59 15.35 20.36
C ASP A 189 30.07 15.39 20.15
N ILE A 190 29.44 14.25 20.38
CA ILE A 190 27.99 14.07 20.27
C ILE A 190 27.20 15.02 21.16
N HIS A 191 27.81 15.59 22.22
CA HIS A 191 27.14 16.53 23.12
C HIS A 191 26.90 17.91 22.49
N ASN A 192 27.58 18.26 21.40
CA ASN A 192 27.40 19.52 20.69
C ASN A 192 26.68 19.36 19.34
N ILE A 193 26.13 18.18 19.06
CA ILE A 193 25.38 17.89 17.84
C ILE A 193 23.88 18.00 18.11
N LYS A 194 23.22 18.84 17.31
CA LYS A 194 21.78 19.07 17.37
C LYS A 194 21.03 18.37 16.24
N TRP A 195 21.56 18.46 15.02
CA TRP A 195 20.89 18.03 13.80
C TRP A 195 21.44 16.70 13.31
N PHE A 196 20.56 15.72 13.15
CA PHE A 196 20.92 14.38 12.70
C PHE A 196 20.23 14.08 11.37
N PRO A 197 20.92 13.47 10.39
CA PRO A 197 20.31 13.06 9.14
C PRO A 197 19.07 12.21 9.39
N CYS A 198 17.97 12.52 8.71
CA CYS A 198 16.68 11.89 8.91
C CYS A 198 16.19 11.31 7.58
N SER A 199 15.93 10.00 7.56
CA SER A 199 15.18 9.40 6.47
C SER A 199 13.72 9.84 6.60
N SER A 200 13.33 10.75 5.72
CA SER A 200 11.97 11.23 5.57
C SER A 200 11.40 10.76 4.23
N GLY A 201 10.12 11.03 4.00
CA GLY A 201 9.50 10.93 2.70
C GLY A 201 10.21 11.81 1.68
N GLY A 202 9.88 11.63 0.41
CA GLY A 202 10.44 12.44 -0.65
C GLY A 202 10.04 11.91 -2.01
N GLU A 203 10.61 12.51 -3.04
CA GLU A 203 10.35 12.18 -4.43
C GLU A 203 10.70 10.72 -4.76
N TYR A 204 10.10 10.22 -5.84
CA TYR A 204 10.41 8.90 -6.38
C TYR A 204 11.90 8.83 -6.77
N ARG A 205 12.64 7.91 -6.12
CA ARG A 205 14.06 7.71 -6.39
C ARG A 205 14.50 6.29 -6.06
N LYS A 206 15.34 5.71 -6.92
CA LYS A 206 16.06 4.43 -6.74
C LYS A 206 17.52 4.66 -7.15
N TRP A 207 18.53 4.05 -6.52
CA TRP A 207 18.52 3.20 -5.32
C TRP A 207 19.13 3.91 -4.10
N TYR A 208 19.39 5.22 -4.19
CA TYR A 208 20.01 6.03 -3.14
C TYR A 208 19.59 7.50 -3.27
N GLY A 209 19.61 8.26 -2.17
CA GLY A 209 19.32 9.69 -2.15
C GLY A 209 18.16 10.07 -1.23
N ASN A 210 17.62 11.30 -1.42
CA ASN A 210 16.66 11.96 -0.52
C ASN A 210 17.22 12.15 0.91
N ASN A 211 18.53 12.34 1.02
CA ASN A 211 19.23 12.54 2.28
C ASN A 211 19.33 14.04 2.63
N GLU A 212 18.24 14.77 2.41
CA GLU A 212 18.26 16.23 2.50
C GLU A 212 17.77 16.73 3.86
N ILE A 213 16.95 15.93 4.56
CA ILE A 213 16.34 16.29 5.82
C ILE A 213 17.25 15.93 6.99
N VAL A 214 17.37 16.87 7.92
CA VAL A 214 17.92 16.66 9.26
C VAL A 214 16.84 16.94 10.31
N VAL A 215 16.91 16.27 11.44
CA VAL A 215 16.00 16.45 12.56
C VAL A 215 16.75 16.81 13.84
N ASN A 216 16.14 17.64 14.68
CA ASN A 216 16.67 17.93 16.01
C ASN A 216 16.60 16.67 16.88
N TRP A 217 17.73 16.00 17.05
CA TRP A 217 17.88 14.83 17.93
C TRP A 217 18.89 15.08 19.06
N GLU A 218 19.11 16.35 19.39
CA GLU A 218 19.96 16.79 20.50
C GLU A 218 19.55 16.11 21.81
N ASN A 219 20.52 15.70 22.62
CA ASN A 219 20.29 15.06 23.92
C ASN A 219 19.29 13.89 23.83
N ASN A 220 19.49 13.00 22.85
CA ASN A 220 18.60 11.87 22.57
C ASN A 220 17.14 12.27 22.26
N GLY A 221 16.97 13.38 21.54
CA GLY A 221 15.66 13.91 21.14
C GLY A 221 14.87 14.51 22.30
N TYR A 222 15.53 15.07 23.33
CA TYR A 222 14.88 15.60 24.52
C TYR A 222 13.73 16.56 24.21
N GLU A 223 13.96 17.53 23.31
CA GLU A 223 12.91 18.50 22.93
C GLU A 223 11.72 17.82 22.26
N ILE A 224 11.96 16.85 21.36
CA ILE A 224 10.88 16.12 20.70
C ILE A 224 10.11 15.29 21.72
N ARG A 225 10.78 14.51 22.57
CA ARG A 225 10.13 13.65 23.59
C ARG A 225 9.26 14.44 24.57
N ASN A 226 9.64 15.69 24.86
CA ASN A 226 8.92 16.58 25.78
C ASN A 226 8.00 17.57 25.08
N PHE A 227 7.79 17.44 23.76
CA PHE A 227 6.89 18.34 23.03
C PHE A 227 5.43 18.03 23.35
N LYS A 228 4.75 18.96 24.02
CA LYS A 228 3.38 18.80 24.54
C LYS A 228 2.45 19.88 24.00
N PHE A 229 1.17 19.56 23.93
CA PHE A 229 0.09 20.53 23.80
C PHE A 229 -0.10 21.29 25.13
N GLU A 230 -0.86 22.39 25.09
CA GLU A 230 -1.22 23.17 26.29
C GLU A 230 -1.94 22.32 27.35
N ASN A 231 -2.72 21.34 26.93
CA ASN A 231 -3.41 20.39 27.82
C ASN A 231 -2.48 19.30 28.41
N GLY A 232 -1.17 19.41 28.22
CA GLY A 232 -0.17 18.49 28.77
C GLY A 232 0.03 17.17 28.00
N LYS A 233 -0.81 16.85 27.00
CA LYS A 233 -0.64 15.65 26.17
C LYS A 233 0.57 15.79 25.25
N THR A 234 1.36 14.72 25.10
CA THR A 234 2.50 14.70 24.17
C THR A 234 2.01 14.84 22.73
N ARG A 235 2.57 15.81 22.01
CA ARG A 235 2.24 16.15 20.61
C ARG A 235 3.09 15.35 19.62
N SER A 236 4.28 14.92 20.03
CA SER A 236 5.17 14.06 19.27
C SER A 236 5.01 12.58 19.67
N ALA A 237 5.61 11.68 18.90
CA ALA A 237 5.75 10.28 19.26
C ALA A 237 7.08 9.75 18.74
N VAL A 238 7.99 9.38 19.63
CA VAL A 238 9.22 8.65 19.28
C VAL A 238 8.92 7.17 19.25
N ARG A 239 9.26 6.48 18.17
CA ARG A 239 8.99 5.06 17.98
C ARG A 239 10.20 4.37 17.36
N ASN A 240 10.44 3.13 17.76
CA ASN A 240 11.49 2.28 17.19
C ASN A 240 12.88 2.94 17.21
N ASP A 241 13.18 3.73 18.25
CA ASP A 241 14.45 4.46 18.39
C ASP A 241 15.64 3.52 18.62
N GLU A 242 15.39 2.27 19.00
CA GLU A 242 16.39 1.19 19.00
C GLU A 242 16.96 0.89 17.61
N TYR A 243 16.25 1.28 16.54
CA TYR A 243 16.71 1.15 15.14
C TYR A 243 17.37 2.41 14.60
N TYR A 244 17.42 3.49 15.38
CA TYR A 244 18.09 4.71 14.93
C TYR A 244 19.58 4.42 14.77
N PHE A 245 20.20 5.13 13.83
CA PHE A 245 21.60 5.04 13.45
C PHE A 245 22.03 3.71 12.80
N ARG A 246 21.15 2.71 12.70
CA ARG A 246 21.44 1.45 12.00
C ARG A 246 21.38 1.62 10.49
N GLU A 247 22.14 0.80 9.77
CA GLU A 247 22.02 0.68 8.31
C GLU A 247 20.73 -0.03 7.93
N GLY A 248 20.19 0.24 6.74
CA GLY A 248 19.06 -0.51 6.22
C GLY A 248 18.58 0.00 4.87
N ILE A 249 17.28 -0.17 4.65
CA ILE A 249 16.57 0.36 3.48
C ILE A 249 15.45 1.29 3.93
N THR A 250 15.08 2.27 3.10
CA THR A 250 13.98 3.20 3.36
C THR A 250 13.11 3.42 2.13
N TRP A 251 11.83 3.72 2.35
CA TRP A 251 10.85 4.07 1.31
C TRP A 251 9.84 5.10 1.83
N SER A 252 9.23 5.84 0.91
CA SER A 252 8.18 6.80 1.26
C SER A 252 6.91 6.05 1.67
N LYS A 253 6.28 6.43 2.80
CA LYS A 253 5.02 5.87 3.30
C LYS A 253 3.90 5.98 2.26
N ILE A 254 3.89 7.08 1.52
CA ILE A 254 2.94 7.38 0.45
C ILE A 254 3.77 7.80 -0.76
N SER A 255 3.47 7.23 -1.93
CA SER A 255 4.12 7.58 -3.19
C SER A 255 3.09 7.63 -4.32
N GLN A 256 3.18 8.65 -5.18
CA GLN A 256 2.44 8.71 -6.43
C GLN A 256 3.25 7.94 -7.49
N GLY A 257 2.97 6.64 -7.64
CA GLY A 257 3.65 5.78 -8.62
C GLY A 257 4.13 4.46 -8.01
N ASN A 258 5.19 3.91 -8.61
CA ASN A 258 5.71 2.59 -8.22
C ASN A 258 6.39 2.63 -6.85
N PHE A 259 6.30 1.51 -6.14
CA PHE A 259 7.07 1.28 -4.93
C PHE A 259 8.57 1.43 -5.22
N CYS A 260 9.24 2.27 -4.45
CA CYS A 260 10.67 2.53 -4.56
C CYS A 260 11.35 2.40 -3.20
N VAL A 261 12.53 1.80 -3.24
CA VAL A 261 13.35 1.53 -2.06
C VAL A 261 14.71 2.18 -2.29
N ARG A 262 15.24 2.79 -1.23
CA ARG A 262 16.54 3.44 -1.21
C ARG A 262 17.41 2.80 -0.13
N TYR A 263 18.69 2.70 -0.39
CA TYR A 263 19.69 2.39 0.61
C TYR A 263 19.75 3.51 1.65
N ARG A 264 19.80 3.12 2.93
CA ARG A 264 19.90 4.00 4.08
C ARG A 264 21.20 3.71 4.84
N PRO A 265 22.17 4.63 4.84
CA PRO A 265 23.43 4.41 5.51
C PRO A 265 23.29 4.51 7.04
N LYS A 266 24.33 4.05 7.76
CA LYS A 266 24.45 4.21 9.21
C LYS A 266 24.42 5.70 9.62
N GLY A 267 24.01 5.96 10.84
CA GLY A 267 24.01 7.32 11.43
C GLY A 267 22.78 8.17 11.13
N PHE A 268 21.79 7.64 10.41
CA PHE A 268 20.51 8.32 10.20
C PHE A 268 19.53 8.02 11.34
N VAL A 269 18.59 8.93 11.61
CA VAL A 269 17.29 8.64 12.26
C VAL A 269 16.21 8.55 11.18
N PHE A 270 14.95 8.29 11.53
CA PHE A 270 13.87 8.23 10.55
C PHE A 270 12.53 8.66 11.15
N ASP A 271 11.65 9.21 10.31
CA ASP A 271 10.31 9.64 10.69
C ASP A 271 9.22 8.68 10.18
N ASP A 272 7.95 9.02 10.41
CA ASP A 272 6.81 8.20 9.98
C ASP A 272 6.63 8.17 8.45
N THR A 273 7.15 9.18 7.74
CA THR A 273 7.02 9.33 6.29
C THR A 273 8.12 8.58 5.53
N GLY A 274 9.31 8.42 6.13
CA GLY A 274 10.39 7.53 5.67
C GLY A 274 10.36 6.18 6.39
N ARG A 275 9.51 5.26 5.92
CA ARG A 275 9.45 3.90 6.48
C ARG A 275 10.76 3.18 6.21
N CYS A 276 11.17 2.33 7.15
CA CYS A 276 12.48 1.68 7.10
C CYS A 276 12.38 0.17 7.27
N GLY A 277 13.31 -0.55 6.65
CA GLY A 277 13.49 -1.99 6.76
C GLY A 277 14.90 -2.29 7.25
N PHE A 278 15.00 -3.13 8.29
CA PHE A 278 16.27 -3.52 8.90
C PHE A 278 16.43 -5.03 8.85
N SER A 279 17.60 -5.50 8.43
CA SER A 279 17.94 -6.93 8.50
C SER A 279 17.89 -7.39 9.96
N ASN A 280 17.26 -8.55 10.19
CA ASN A 280 17.22 -9.17 11.52
C ASN A 280 18.59 -9.70 11.95
N ASN A 281 19.44 -10.04 10.98
CA ASN A 281 20.84 -10.38 11.22
C ASN A 281 21.66 -9.09 11.12
N LYS A 282 22.55 -8.85 12.10
CA LYS A 282 23.66 -7.91 11.90
C LYS A 282 24.37 -8.36 10.62
N MET A 283 24.37 -7.52 9.59
CA MET A 283 25.30 -7.68 8.47
C MET A 283 26.72 -7.60 8.99
#